data_AF-A0A858RQQ2-F1
#
_entry.id   AF-A0A858RQQ2-F1
#
_cell.length_a   1.000
_cell.length_b   1.000
_cell.length_c   1.000
_cell.angle_alpha   90.00
_cell.angle_beta   90.00
_cell.angle_gamma   90.00
#
_symmetry.space_group_name_H-M   'P 1'
#
loop_
_entity.id
_entity.type
_entity.pdbx_description
1 polymer ?
#
loop_
_entity_poly.entity_id
_entity_poly.type
_entity_poly.pdbx_seq_one_letter_code
_entity_poly.pdbx_strand_id
1 'polypeptide(L)'
;MSLWDIVQHYQIQEARDEARDAAERASRQENRAATSNDQIERLMLATQAMWELVREQTGLSDAHLIAKMEEIDGRDGRLDEKIGAETIDCPHCGRKTNTRSGACFYCGKPVKDSHVFAR
;
A
#
# COMPACT_ATOMS: atom_id res chain seq x y z
N MET A 1 -41.12 36.12 11.72
CA MET A 1 -39.87 35.34 11.62
C MET A 1 -38.76 36.26 12.08
N SER A 2 -38.09 35.95 13.18
CA SER A 2 -37.08 36.85 13.74
C SER A 2 -35.81 36.79 12.88
N LEU A 3 -35.04 37.89 12.88
CA LEU A 3 -33.74 37.93 12.21
C LEU A 3 -32.79 36.83 12.73
N TRP A 4 -32.95 36.48 14.02
CA TRP A 4 -32.21 35.42 14.66
C TRP A 4 -32.60 34.03 14.14
N ASP A 5 -33.89 33.79 13.88
CA ASP A 5 -34.34 32.53 13.28
C ASP A 5 -33.70 32.33 11.90
N ILE A 6 -33.60 33.39 11.08
CA ILE A 6 -32.98 33.32 9.75
C ILE A 6 -31.49 32.96 9.85
N VAL A 7 -30.76 33.64 10.73
CA VAL A 7 -29.33 33.38 10.94
C VAL A 7 -29.10 31.97 11.51
N GLN A 8 -29.93 31.53 12.46
CA GLN A 8 -29.85 30.20 13.03
C GLN A 8 -30.12 29.11 11.97
N HIS A 9 -31.15 29.28 11.14
CA HIS A 9 -31.43 28.32 10.06
C HIS A 9 -30.29 28.27 9.05
N TYR A 10 -29.67 29.41 8.72
CA TYR A 10 -28.51 29.45 7.84
C TYR A 10 -27.31 28.67 8.41
N GLN A 11 -26.95 28.92 9.66
CA GLN A 11 -25.85 28.20 10.34
C GLN A 11 -26.11 26.70 10.44
N ILE A 12 -27.36 26.29 10.68
CA ILE A 12 -27.75 24.88 10.72
C ILE A 12 -27.61 24.24 9.34
N GLN A 13 -27.99 24.95 8.27
CA GLN A 13 -27.83 24.44 6.90
C GLN A 13 -26.35 24.31 6.53
N GLU A 14 -25.54 25.31 6.82
CA GLU A 14 -24.09 25.28 6.58
C GLU A 14 -23.43 24.10 7.31
N ALA A 15 -23.71 23.91 8.60
CA ALA A 15 -23.17 22.78 9.36
C ALA A 15 -23.64 21.41 8.83
N ARG A 16 -24.86 21.32 8.29
CA ARG A 16 -25.39 20.10 7.66
C ARG A 16 -24.71 19.81 6.33
N ASP A 17 -24.49 20.83 5.51
CA ASP A 17 -23.80 20.72 4.23
C ASP A 17 -22.35 20.30 4.44
N GLU A 18 -21.64 20.89 5.41
CA GLU A 18 -20.28 20.48 5.78
C GLU A 18 -20.23 19.02 6.25
N ALA A 19 -21.15 18.60 7.12
CA ALA A 19 -21.21 17.23 7.62
C ALA A 19 -21.51 16.23 6.49
N ARG A 20 -22.40 16.58 5.56
CA ARG A 20 -22.71 15.78 4.39
C ARG A 20 -21.50 15.65 3.48
N ASP A 21 -20.82 16.75 3.17
CA ASP A 21 -19.61 16.76 2.34
C ASP A 21 -18.50 15.90 2.95
N ALA A 22 -18.31 15.96 4.28
CA ALA A 22 -17.37 15.13 5.00
C ALA A 22 -17.73 13.64 4.90
N ALA A 23 -19.00 13.28 5.10
CA ALA A 23 -19.48 11.90 4.97
C ALA A 23 -19.31 11.36 3.55
N GLU A 24 -19.63 12.16 2.53
CA GLU A 24 -19.44 11.76 1.13
C GLU A 24 -17.95 11.59 0.78
N ARG A 25 -17.06 12.44 1.32
CA ARG A 25 -15.61 12.27 1.16
C ARG A 25 -15.11 10.99 1.82
N ALA A 26 -15.57 10.67 3.03
CA ALA A 26 -15.20 9.44 3.72
C ALA A 26 -15.64 8.19 2.94
N SER A 27 -16.91 8.15 2.52
CA SER A 27 -17.43 7.04 1.71
C SER A 27 -16.69 6.87 0.38
N ARG A 28 -16.33 7.97 -0.30
CA ARG A 28 -15.50 7.92 -1.52
C ARG A 28 -14.12 7.31 -1.27
N GLN A 29 -13.50 7.60 -0.13
CA GLN A 29 -12.19 7.00 0.21
C GLN A 29 -12.30 5.52 0.55
N GLU A 30 -13.32 5.12 1.31
CA GLU A 30 -13.59 3.71 1.61
C GLU A 30 -13.82 2.90 0.32
N ASN A 31 -14.63 3.42 -0.60
CA ASN A 31 -14.88 2.77 -1.89
C ASN A 31 -13.61 2.66 -2.75
N ARG A 32 -12.74 3.67 -2.72
CA ARG A 32 -11.44 3.63 -3.43
C ARG A 32 -10.51 2.58 -2.84
N ALA A 33 -10.44 2.48 -1.51
CA ALA A 33 -9.65 1.46 -0.82
C ALA A 33 -10.16 0.05 -1.15
N ALA A 34 -11.49 -0.16 -1.09
CA ALA A 34 -12.11 -1.44 -1.44
C ALA A 34 -11.84 -1.83 -2.91
N THR A 35 -11.98 -0.88 -3.84
CA THR A 35 -11.69 -1.13 -5.27
C THR A 35 -10.21 -1.43 -5.52
N SER A 36 -9.30 -0.75 -4.81
CA SER A 36 -7.86 -1.00 -4.91
C SER A 36 -7.50 -2.41 -4.41
N ASN A 37 -8.13 -2.86 -3.33
CA ASN A 37 -7.93 -4.20 -2.80
C ASN A 37 -8.41 -5.28 -3.79
N ASP A 38 -9.58 -5.12 -4.41
CA ASP A 38 -10.07 -6.04 -5.46
C ASP A 38 -9.09 -6.14 -6.65
N GLN A 39 -8.55 -5.00 -7.09
CA GLN A 39 -7.55 -4.99 -8.16
C GLN A 39 -6.26 -5.72 -7.76
N ILE A 40 -5.79 -5.56 -6.53
CA ILE A 40 -4.61 -6.27 -6.01
C ILE A 40 -4.88 -7.77 -5.95
N GLU A 41 -6.03 -8.21 -5.43
CA GLU A 41 -6.40 -9.62 -5.35
C GLU A 41 -6.46 -10.27 -6.74
N ARG A 42 -7.05 -9.58 -7.72
CA ARG A 42 -7.11 -10.05 -9.11
C ARG A 42 -5.73 -10.13 -9.75
N LEU A 43 -4.83 -9.17 -9.47
CA LEU A 43 -3.45 -9.21 -9.93
C LEU A 43 -2.67 -10.36 -9.26
N MET A 44 -2.84 -10.57 -7.96
CA MET A 44 -2.22 -11.69 -7.25
C MET A 44 -2.64 -13.03 -7.86
N LEU A 45 -3.94 -13.23 -8.09
CA LEU A 45 -4.46 -14.43 -8.73
C LEU A 45 -3.88 -14.62 -10.14
N ALA A 46 -3.85 -13.56 -10.95
CA ALA A 46 -3.29 -13.63 -12.30
C ALA A 46 -1.79 -13.96 -12.29
N THR A 47 -1.01 -13.32 -11.41
CA THR A 47 0.44 -13.59 -11.28
C THR A 47 0.73 -14.99 -10.77
N GLN A 48 -0.09 -15.51 -9.84
CA GLN A 48 -0.01 -16.90 -9.40
C GLN A 48 -0.30 -17.86 -10.55
N ALA A 49 -1.40 -17.65 -11.29
CA ALA A 49 -1.74 -18.48 -12.44
C ALA A 49 -0.64 -18.46 -13.52
N MET A 50 -0.06 -17.29 -13.80
CA MET A 50 1.09 -17.18 -14.71
C MET A 50 2.30 -17.98 -14.21
N TRP A 51 2.60 -17.91 -12.90
CA TRP A 51 3.71 -18.68 -12.34
C TRP A 51 3.49 -20.19 -12.41
N GLU A 52 2.28 -20.67 -12.09
CA GLU A 52 1.95 -22.09 -12.16
C GLU A 52 2.10 -22.62 -13.59
N LEU A 53 1.61 -21.90 -14.60
CA LEU A 53 1.78 -22.24 -16.01
C LEU A 53 3.25 -22.31 -16.44
N VAL A 54 4.07 -21.35 -15.99
CA VAL A 54 5.51 -21.32 -16.30
C VAL A 54 6.22 -22.50 -15.63
N ARG A 55 5.94 -22.74 -14.35
CA ARG A 55 6.54 -23.84 -13.57
C ARG A 55 6.27 -25.19 -14.21
N GLU A 56 5.02 -25.44 -14.62
CA GLU A 56 4.61 -26.69 -15.27
C GLU A 56 5.36 -26.97 -16.58
N GLN A 57 5.69 -25.92 -17.34
CA GLN A 57 6.33 -26.06 -18.65
C GLN A 57 7.86 -26.03 -18.61
N THR A 58 8.47 -25.47 -17.56
CA THR A 58 9.92 -25.18 -17.51
C THR A 58 10.67 -25.92 -16.42
N GLY A 59 9.99 -26.54 -15.46
CA GLY A 59 10.62 -27.19 -14.30
C GLY A 59 11.28 -26.20 -13.33
N LEU A 60 11.03 -24.90 -13.47
CA LEU A 60 11.55 -23.88 -12.56
C LEU A 60 10.93 -24.02 -11.17
N SER A 61 11.75 -24.05 -10.12
CA SER A 61 11.28 -24.01 -8.73
C SER A 61 11.01 -22.59 -8.24
N ASP A 62 10.27 -22.47 -7.14
CA ASP A 62 10.01 -21.20 -6.46
C ASP A 62 11.30 -20.48 -6.03
N ALA A 63 12.39 -21.22 -5.81
CA ALA A 63 13.70 -20.63 -5.52
C ALA A 63 14.26 -19.83 -6.69
N HIS A 64 14.03 -20.27 -7.94
CA HIS A 64 14.43 -19.51 -9.13
C HIS A 64 13.59 -18.23 -9.27
N LEU A 65 12.29 -18.29 -8.96
CA LEU A 65 11.44 -17.11 -8.97
C LEU A 65 11.93 -16.07 -7.95
N ILE A 66 12.20 -16.50 -6.71
CA ILE A 66 12.71 -15.63 -5.65
C ILE A 66 14.04 -14.98 -6.05
N ALA A 67 14.99 -15.77 -6.54
CA ALA A 67 16.28 -15.25 -7.01
C ALA A 67 16.11 -14.25 -8.16
N LYS A 68 15.14 -14.49 -9.06
CA LYS A 68 14.82 -13.56 -10.15
C LYS A 68 14.19 -12.26 -9.66
N MET A 69 13.33 -12.33 -8.64
CA MET A 69 12.75 -11.14 -8.01
C MET A 69 13.83 -10.28 -7.36
N GLU A 70 14.77 -10.90 -6.64
CA GLU A 70 15.94 -10.21 -6.03
C GLU A 70 16.84 -9.57 -7.10
N GLU A 71 17.07 -10.28 -8.21
CA GLU A 71 17.82 -9.75 -9.35
C GLU A 71 17.13 -8.53 -9.97
N ILE A 72 15.79 -8.56 -10.13
CA ILE A 72 15.02 -7.45 -10.71
C ILE A 72 15.01 -6.24 -9.77
N ASP A 73 14.81 -6.44 -8.46
CA ASP A 73 14.89 -5.37 -7.46
C ASP A 73 16.28 -4.69 -7.47
N GLY A 74 17.34 -5.49 -7.53
CA GLY A 74 18.70 -5.00 -7.65
C GLY A 74 18.99 -4.24 -8.96
N ARG A 75 18.24 -4.50 -10.03
CA ARG A 75 18.36 -3.79 -11.33
C ARG A 75 17.61 -2.46 -11.35
N ASP A 76 16.49 -2.35 -10.62
CA ASP A 76 15.71 -1.11 -10.53
C ASP A 76 16.39 -0.05 -9.63
N GLY A 77 17.43 -0.49 -8.90
CA GLY A 77 18.41 0.36 -8.23
C GLY A 77 19.30 1.15 -9.19
N ARG A 78 18.72 2.11 -9.94
CA ARG A 78 19.48 3.35 -10.19
C ARG A 78 19.85 3.89 -8.81
N LEU A 79 21.14 3.76 -8.51
CA LEU A 79 21.96 4.55 -7.60
C LEU A 79 21.34 5.93 -7.33
N ASP A 80 20.37 6.00 -6.42
CA ASP A 80 19.90 7.26 -5.86
C ASP A 80 20.77 7.46 -4.63
N GLU A 81 21.79 8.32 -4.75
CA GLU A 81 22.73 8.72 -3.71
C GLU A 81 22.02 9.51 -2.59
N LYS A 82 20.98 8.93 -1.99
CA LYS A 82 20.30 9.45 -0.82
C LYS A 82 20.13 8.32 0.19
N ILE A 83 21.10 8.31 1.09
CA ILE A 83 21.18 7.68 2.40
C ILE A 83 19.79 7.41 3.01
N GLY A 84 19.55 6.19 3.50
CA GLY A 84 18.47 5.92 4.47
C GLY A 84 17.83 4.52 4.46
N ALA A 85 18.32 3.58 3.65
CA ALA A 85 17.73 2.24 3.55
C ALA A 85 18.60 1.20 4.30
N GLU A 86 18.22 0.84 5.52
CA GLU A 86 18.84 -0.30 6.21
C GLU A 86 18.20 -1.60 5.72
N THR A 87 19.03 -2.60 5.39
CA THR A 87 18.54 -3.96 5.14
C THR A 87 18.40 -4.66 6.48
N ILE A 88 17.17 -4.95 6.89
CA ILE A 88 16.86 -5.63 8.15
C ILE A 88 16.23 -6.99 7.90
N ASP A 89 16.34 -7.89 8.86
CA ASP A 89 15.57 -9.14 8.83
C ASP A 89 14.12 -8.86 9.19
N CYS A 90 13.19 -9.27 8.32
CA CYS A 90 11.77 -9.06 8.55
C CYS A 90 11.33 -9.80 9.83
N PRO A 91 10.73 -9.13 10.82
CA PRO A 91 10.31 -9.76 12.08
C PRO A 91 9.17 -10.78 11.91
N HIS A 92 8.57 -10.85 10.72
CA HIS A 92 7.44 -11.73 10.44
C HIS A 92 7.79 -12.96 9.61
N CYS A 93 8.71 -12.85 8.65
CA CYS A 93 9.07 -13.95 7.76
C CYS A 93 10.55 -14.32 7.81
N GLY A 94 11.37 -13.55 8.55
CA GLY A 94 12.81 -13.79 8.71
C GLY A 94 13.65 -13.51 7.46
N ARG A 95 13.05 -13.03 6.36
CA ARG A 95 13.78 -12.68 5.13
C ARG A 95 14.30 -11.25 5.21
N LYS A 96 15.48 -11.02 4.64
CA LYS A 96 16.08 -9.69 4.52
C LYS A 96 15.19 -8.79 3.68
N THR A 97 14.87 -7.61 4.19
CA THR A 97 14.03 -6.64 3.53
C THR A 97 14.59 -5.24 3.76
N ASN A 98 14.33 -4.35 2.82
CA ASN A 98 14.70 -2.95 2.95
C ASN A 98 13.65 -2.22 3.82
N THR A 99 14.07 -1.32 4.69
CA THR A 99 13.15 -0.47 5.46
C THR A 99 12.47 0.62 4.62
N ARG A 100 13.06 1.00 3.47
CA ARG A 100 12.53 2.03 2.55
C ARG A 100 11.12 1.74 2.03
N SER A 101 10.76 0.47 1.82
CA SER A 101 9.45 0.10 1.32
C SER A 101 8.34 0.20 2.38
N GLY A 102 8.68 0.38 3.67
CA GLY A 102 7.74 0.41 4.79
C GLY A 102 7.01 -0.93 5.06
N ALA A 103 7.15 -1.90 4.16
CA ALA A 103 6.59 -3.24 4.23
C ALA A 103 7.55 -4.26 3.61
N CYS A 104 7.52 -5.49 4.10
CA CYS A 104 8.37 -6.56 3.62
C CYS A 104 7.96 -6.98 2.22
N PHE A 105 8.90 -7.00 1.27
CA PHE A 105 8.65 -7.42 -0.11
C PHE A 105 8.13 -8.85 -0.24
N TYR A 106 8.47 -9.72 0.72
CA TYR A 106 8.11 -11.14 0.66
C TYR A 106 6.76 -11.44 1.32
N CYS A 107 6.47 -10.81 2.46
CA CYS A 107 5.26 -11.14 3.23
C CYS A 107 4.26 -9.98 3.35
N GLY A 108 4.57 -8.81 2.78
CA GLY A 108 3.70 -7.62 2.76
C GLY A 108 3.45 -6.96 4.12
N LYS A 109 3.99 -7.49 5.21
CA LYS A 109 3.77 -6.95 6.56
C LYS A 109 4.63 -5.70 6.79
N PRO A 110 4.13 -4.70 7.55
CA PRO A 110 4.85 -3.47 7.79
C PRO A 110 6.17 -3.74 8.51
N VAL A 111 7.21 -3.03 8.09
CA VAL A 111 8.55 -3.12 8.65
C VAL A 111 8.90 -1.74 9.19
N LYS A 112 9.20 -1.66 10.49
CA LYS A 112 9.57 -0.39 11.11
C LYS A 112 10.98 -0.01 10.68
N ASP A 113 11.11 1.21 10.19
CA ASP A 113 12.40 1.86 9.98
C ASP A 113 13.07 2.10 11.35
N SER A 114 14.37 1.83 11.44
CA SER A 114 15.17 2.04 12.67
C SER A 114 15.56 3.51 12.85
N HIS A 115 15.35 4.35 11.83
CA HIS A 115 15.69 5.77 11.87
C HIS A 115 14.70 6.56 12.73
N VAL A 116 15.12 6.84 13.96
CA VAL A 116 14.46 7.67 14.99
C VAL A 116 14.16 9.12 14.53
N PHE A 117 14.65 9.56 13.36
CA PHE A 117 14.57 10.95 12.90
C PHE A 117 14.15 11.14 11.43
N ALA A 118 13.20 10.36 10.90
CA ALA A 118 12.47 10.77 9.70
C ALA A 118 11.27 11.65 10.10
N ARG A 119 11.47 12.97 10.16
CA ARG A 119 10.41 14.00 10.23
C ARG A 119 10.01 14.43 8.83
#